data_AF-A0A922MR77-F1
#
_entry.id   AF-A0A922MR77-F1
#
_cell.length_a   1.000
_cell.length_b   1.000
_cell.length_c   1.000
_cell.angle_alpha   90.00
_cell.angle_beta   90.00
_cell.angle_gamma   90.00
#
_symmetry.space_group_name_H-M   'P 1'
#
loop_
_entity.id
_entity.type
_entity.pdbx_description
1 polymer ?
#
loop_
_entity_poly.entity_id
_entity_poly.type
_entity_poly.pdbx_seq_one_letter_code
_entity_poly.pdbx_strand_id
1 'polypeptide(L)'
;MVTPDALFTLFGVYGDVQRVKILYNKKDSALIQMAEPHQAHLAMTHMDKLRVFGKAMRVMLSKHQTVQLPKEGQPDAGLTRATVSEDDIKEAFTKRGFTIKAFKFFPKDRKMALVQLPSIDDAVAALIKMHNYQLSESNHLRVSFSKSSI
;
A
#
# COMPACT_ATOMS: atom_id res chain seq x y z
N MET A 1 -16.14 -9.38 -1.51
CA MET A 1 -14.95 -8.65 -2.00
C MET A 1 -13.79 -9.63 -1.98
N VAL A 2 -12.99 -9.73 -3.05
CA VAL A 2 -11.84 -10.66 -3.09
C VAL A 2 -10.63 -9.98 -2.46
N THR A 3 -10.05 -10.59 -1.44
CA THR A 3 -8.85 -10.07 -0.74
C THR A 3 -7.62 -10.89 -1.09
N PRO A 4 -6.40 -10.32 -0.96
CA PRO A 4 -5.16 -11.07 -1.15
C PRO A 4 -5.06 -12.28 -0.23
N ASP A 5 -5.48 -12.15 1.03
CA ASP A 5 -5.43 -13.23 2.02
C ASP A 5 -6.35 -14.41 1.67
N ALA A 6 -7.53 -14.11 1.12
CA ALA A 6 -8.46 -15.14 0.66
C ALA A 6 -7.89 -15.91 -0.53
N LEU A 7 -7.23 -15.22 -1.47
CA LEU A 7 -6.55 -15.86 -2.61
C LEU A 7 -5.32 -16.65 -2.15
N PHE A 8 -4.55 -16.13 -1.19
CA PHE A 8 -3.40 -16.81 -0.62
C PHE A 8 -3.81 -18.14 0.02
N THR A 9 -4.86 -18.11 0.85
CA THR A 9 -5.40 -19.31 1.50
C THR A 9 -5.93 -20.30 0.48
N LEU A 10 -6.67 -19.82 -0.53
CA LEU A 10 -7.31 -20.67 -1.51
C LEU A 10 -6.31 -21.38 -2.44
N PHE A 11 -5.29 -20.66 -2.91
CA PHE A 11 -4.24 -21.23 -3.77
C PHE A 11 -3.18 -21.99 -2.97
N GLY A 12 -3.05 -21.70 -1.67
CA GLY A 12 -2.16 -22.40 -0.74
C GLY A 12 -2.45 -23.91 -0.63
N VAL A 13 -3.68 -24.34 -0.95
CA VAL A 13 -4.06 -25.76 -0.99
C VAL A 13 -3.31 -26.52 -2.10
N TYR A 14 -2.91 -25.83 -3.16
CA TYR A 14 -2.26 -26.43 -4.34
C TYR A 14 -0.74 -26.24 -4.35
N GLY A 15 -0.18 -25.55 -3.36
CA GLY A 15 1.26 -25.33 -3.21
C GLY A 15 1.62 -24.05 -2.48
N ASP A 16 2.91 -23.82 -2.32
CA ASP A 16 3.41 -22.66 -1.60
C ASP A 16 3.24 -21.38 -2.42
N VAL A 17 2.39 -20.48 -1.92
CA VAL A 17 2.17 -19.18 -2.53
C VAL A 17 3.27 -18.23 -2.08
N GLN A 18 4.08 -17.75 -3.02
CA GLN A 18 5.12 -16.75 -2.74
C GLN A 18 4.55 -15.34 -2.69
N ARG A 19 3.64 -15.00 -3.62
CA ARG A 19 3.11 -13.64 -3.77
C ARG A 19 1.71 -13.64 -4.35
N VAL A 20 0.87 -12.72 -3.86
CA VAL A 20 -0.45 -12.42 -4.41
C VAL A 20 -0.50 -10.94 -4.76
N LYS A 21 -0.95 -10.61 -5.97
CA LYS A 21 -1.13 -9.24 -6.43
C LYS A 21 -2.45 -9.10 -7.18
N ILE A 22 -3.40 -8.40 -6.58
CA ILE A 22 -4.63 -8.00 -7.28
C ILE A 22 -4.27 -6.89 -8.27
N LEU A 23 -4.71 -7.01 -9.51
CA LEU A 23 -4.41 -6.06 -10.56
C LEU A 23 -5.24 -4.80 -10.37
N TYR A 24 -4.58 -3.65 -10.37
CA TYR A 24 -5.25 -2.38 -10.07
C TYR A 24 -6.14 -1.89 -11.20
N ASN A 25 -5.67 -2.05 -12.44
CA ASN A 25 -6.43 -1.70 -13.64
C ASN A 25 -7.58 -2.69 -13.93
N LYS A 26 -7.57 -3.85 -13.25
CA LYS A 26 -8.54 -4.94 -13.40
C LYS A 26 -8.75 -5.63 -12.05
N LYS A 27 -9.59 -5.03 -11.20
CA LYS A 27 -9.85 -5.50 -9.82
C LYS A 27 -10.50 -6.89 -9.74
N ASP A 28 -10.97 -7.42 -10.87
CA ASP A 28 -11.47 -8.78 -11.06
C ASP A 28 -10.37 -9.79 -11.40
N SER A 29 -9.13 -9.33 -11.57
CA SER A 29 -7.98 -10.12 -11.98
C SER A 29 -6.88 -10.06 -10.91
N ALA A 30 -6.18 -11.17 -10.68
CA ALA A 30 -5.05 -11.24 -9.76
C ALA A 30 -3.91 -12.08 -10.37
N LEU A 31 -2.70 -11.81 -9.92
CA LEU A 31 -1.51 -12.61 -10.20
C LEU A 31 -1.11 -13.34 -8.93
N ILE A 32 -0.84 -14.64 -9.07
CA ILE A 32 -0.42 -15.51 -7.97
C ILE A 32 0.88 -16.18 -8.41
N GLN A 33 1.92 -16.00 -7.62
CA GLN A 33 3.21 -16.66 -7.83
C GLN A 33 3.30 -17.86 -6.91
N MET A 34 3.32 -19.05 -7.49
CA MET A 34 3.62 -20.29 -6.77
C MET A 34 5.14 -20.47 -6.65
N ALA A 35 5.59 -21.24 -5.66
CA ALA A 35 7.00 -21.59 -5.51
C ALA A 35 7.51 -22.43 -6.68
N GLU A 36 6.65 -23.32 -7.21
CA GLU A 36 7.01 -24.23 -8.29
C GLU A 36 6.03 -24.18 -9.48
N PRO A 37 6.52 -24.38 -10.73
CA PRO A 37 5.66 -24.42 -11.91
C PRO A 37 4.62 -25.53 -11.90
N HIS A 38 4.92 -26.67 -11.26
CA HIS A 38 3.99 -27.80 -11.16
C HIS A 38 2.79 -27.46 -10.27
N GLN A 39 3.01 -26.79 -9.13
CA GLN A 39 1.95 -26.29 -8.25
C GLN A 39 1.00 -25.34 -8.99
N ALA A 40 1.55 -24.45 -9.84
CA ALA A 40 0.74 -23.56 -10.66
C ALA A 40 -0.13 -24.31 -11.68
N HIS A 41 0.37 -25.38 -12.29
CA HIS A 41 -0.41 -26.24 -13.19
C HIS A 41 -1.52 -26.98 -12.44
N LEU A 42 -1.23 -27.55 -11.27
CA LEU A 42 -2.23 -28.21 -10.43
C LEU A 42 -3.36 -27.25 -10.05
N ALA A 43 -3.01 -26.05 -9.58
CA ALA A 43 -4.00 -25.02 -9.26
C ALA A 43 -4.85 -24.67 -10.49
N MET A 44 -4.23 -24.49 -11.66
CA MET A 44 -4.96 -24.19 -12.90
C MET A 44 -5.96 -25.31 -13.27
N THR A 45 -5.53 -26.57 -13.24
CA THR A 45 -6.38 -27.71 -13.60
C THR A 45 -7.62 -27.83 -12.72
N HIS A 46 -7.49 -27.58 -11.42
CA HIS A 46 -8.57 -27.78 -10.46
C HIS A 46 -9.41 -26.53 -10.22
N MET A 47 -8.84 -25.34 -10.42
CA MET A 47 -9.50 -24.08 -10.10
C MET A 47 -10.09 -23.34 -11.30
N ASP A 48 -9.63 -23.63 -12.52
CA ASP A 48 -10.21 -23.02 -13.71
C ASP A 48 -11.69 -23.40 -13.86
N LYS A 49 -12.53 -22.39 -14.12
CA LYS A 49 -13.99 -22.47 -14.28
C LYS A 49 -14.78 -22.81 -13.01
N LEU A 50 -14.14 -22.90 -11.85
CA LEU A 50 -14.88 -23.03 -10.58
C LEU A 50 -15.63 -21.73 -10.25
N ARG A 51 -16.81 -21.89 -9.65
CA ARG A 51 -17.55 -20.77 -9.08
C ARG A 51 -17.01 -20.46 -7.68
N VAL A 52 -16.33 -19.33 -7.55
CA VAL A 52 -15.78 -18.85 -6.26
C VAL A 52 -16.25 -17.41 -6.05
N PHE A 53 -16.66 -17.06 -4.82
CA PHE A 53 -17.22 -15.75 -4.49
C PHE A 53 -18.40 -15.31 -5.38
N GLY A 54 -19.21 -16.27 -5.85
CA GLY A 54 -20.36 -16.01 -6.72
C GLY A 54 -20.02 -15.71 -8.18
N LYS A 55 -18.75 -15.80 -8.60
CA LYS A 55 -18.31 -15.62 -9.99
C LYS A 55 -17.55 -16.84 -10.50
N ALA A 56 -17.65 -17.11 -11.79
CA ALA A 56 -16.80 -18.11 -12.43
C ALA A 56 -15.37 -17.56 -12.49
N MET A 57 -14.45 -18.25 -11.83
CA MET A 57 -13.04 -17.89 -11.82
C MET A 57 -12.36 -18.49 -13.04
N ARG A 58 -11.49 -17.71 -13.68
CA ARG A 58 -10.65 -18.18 -14.79
C ARG A 58 -9.21 -18.18 -14.32
N VAL A 59 -8.57 -19.34 -14.39
CA VAL A 59 -7.18 -19.50 -13.99
C VAL A 59 -6.37 -19.85 -15.23
N MET A 60 -5.32 -19.08 -15.48
CA MET A 60 -4.44 -19.27 -16.64
C MET A 60 -3.00 -18.95 -16.26
N LEU A 61 -2.05 -19.54 -16.98
CA LEU A 61 -0.64 -19.19 -16.83
C LEU A 61 -0.42 -17.72 -17.21
N SER A 62 0.29 -17.02 -16.34
CA SER A 62 0.71 -15.64 -16.57
C SER A 62 1.83 -15.59 -17.60
N LYS A 63 1.85 -14.52 -18.40
CA LYS A 63 3.01 -14.18 -19.26
C LYS A 63 4.20 -13.65 -18.45
N HIS A 64 3.97 -13.30 -17.19
CA HIS A 64 5.00 -12.81 -16.27
C HIS A 64 5.54 -13.97 -15.44
N GLN A 65 6.86 -14.20 -15.50
CA GLN A 65 7.51 -15.22 -14.67
C GLN A 65 7.51 -14.87 -13.18
N THR A 66 7.52 -13.58 -12.83
CA THR A 66 7.56 -13.13 -11.43
C THR A 66 6.51 -12.06 -11.17
N VAL A 67 5.89 -12.13 -10.00
CA VAL A 67 4.97 -11.10 -9.51
C VAL A 67 5.81 -9.97 -8.92
N GLN A 68 5.90 -8.89 -9.69
CA GLN A 68 6.52 -7.65 -9.22
C GLN A 68 5.56 -6.96 -8.25
N LEU A 69 5.90 -6.98 -6.97
CA LEU A 69 5.31 -6.09 -5.99
C LEU A 69 5.74 -4.66 -6.31
N PRO A 70 4.89 -3.64 -6.01
CA PRO A 70 5.33 -2.26 -6.09
C PRO A 70 6.66 -2.11 -5.33
N LYS A 71 7.70 -1.58 -5.97
CA LYS A 71 8.92 -1.23 -5.24
C LYS A 71 8.56 -0.12 -4.25
N GLU A 72 8.93 -0.24 -2.98
CA GLU A 72 8.89 0.87 -2.04
C GLU A 72 9.68 2.03 -2.66
N GLY A 73 8.98 3.08 -3.14
CA GLY A 73 9.57 4.23 -3.83
C GLY A 73 9.27 4.36 -5.34
N GLN A 74 8.49 3.46 -5.96
CA GLN A 74 7.85 3.79 -7.25
C GLN A 74 6.64 4.69 -7.00
N PRO A 75 6.44 5.78 -7.77
CA PRO A 75 5.20 6.55 -7.69
C PRO A 75 4.08 5.57 -8.02
N ASP A 76 3.28 5.26 -7.00
CA ASP A 76 2.08 4.47 -7.11
C ASP A 76 1.33 4.95 -8.35
N ALA A 77 1.09 4.05 -9.30
CA ALA A 77 0.37 4.31 -10.54
C ALA A 77 -1.11 4.64 -10.23
N GLY A 78 -1.35 5.78 -9.58
CA GLY A 78 -2.66 6.26 -9.13
C GLY A 78 -3.22 5.56 -7.88
N LEU A 79 -2.39 4.97 -7.03
CA LEU A 79 -2.84 3.93 -6.10
C LEU A 79 -3.25 4.32 -4.67
N THR A 80 -3.23 5.60 -4.35
CA THR A 80 -4.03 6.17 -3.27
C THR A 80 -4.71 7.40 -3.83
N ARG A 81 -5.94 7.27 -4.34
CA ARG A 81 -6.79 8.41 -4.69
C ARG A 81 -7.40 9.09 -3.44
N ALA A 82 -6.70 9.01 -2.32
CA ALA A 82 -6.63 10.07 -1.34
C ALA A 82 -5.15 10.51 -1.36
N THR A 83 -4.78 11.31 -2.36
CA THR A 83 -3.56 12.09 -2.26
C THR A 83 -3.77 13.00 -1.07
N VAL A 84 -3.24 12.59 0.08
CA VAL A 84 -3.21 13.42 1.27
C VAL A 84 -2.63 14.76 0.83
N SER A 85 -3.47 15.77 0.85
CA SER A 85 -3.12 17.10 0.44
C SER A 85 -2.28 17.77 1.52
N GLU A 86 -1.62 18.86 1.16
CA GLU A 86 -0.93 19.68 2.15
C GLU A 86 -1.90 20.18 3.23
N ASP A 87 -3.11 20.55 2.84
CA ASP A 87 -4.17 20.99 3.75
C ASP A 87 -4.60 19.89 4.73
N ASP A 88 -4.74 18.63 4.28
CA ASP A 88 -5.09 17.51 5.17
C ASP A 88 -4.06 17.32 6.30
N ILE A 89 -2.76 17.42 5.95
CA ILE A 89 -1.69 17.31 6.95
C ILE A 89 -1.69 18.53 7.84
N LYS A 90 -1.83 19.74 7.29
CA LYS A 90 -1.87 20.96 8.09
C LYS A 90 -3.01 20.94 9.09
N GLU A 91 -4.20 20.58 8.65
CA GLU A 91 -5.38 20.46 9.52
C GLU A 91 -5.16 19.41 10.61
N ALA A 92 -4.60 18.24 10.28
CA ALA A 92 -4.33 17.19 11.26
C ALA A 92 -3.39 17.65 12.39
N PHE A 93 -2.34 18.41 12.05
CA PHE A 93 -1.40 18.96 13.02
C PHE A 93 -2.05 20.10 13.83
N THR A 94 -2.76 21.02 13.17
CA THR A 94 -3.44 22.14 13.84
C THR A 94 -4.55 21.66 14.79
N LYS A 95 -5.33 20.65 14.40
CA LYS A 95 -6.36 20.02 15.25
C LYS A 95 -5.78 19.39 16.52
N ARG A 96 -4.49 19.03 16.51
CA ARG A 96 -3.78 18.47 17.67
C ARG A 96 -3.03 19.53 18.49
N GLY A 97 -3.11 20.80 18.08
CA GLY A 97 -2.53 21.96 18.76
C GLY A 97 -1.20 22.43 18.19
N PHE A 98 -0.78 21.97 17.01
CA PHE A 98 0.51 22.33 16.42
C PHE A 98 0.36 23.37 15.30
N THR A 99 1.11 24.46 15.40
CA THR A 99 1.19 25.50 14.38
C THR A 99 2.34 25.19 13.41
N ILE A 100 2.05 25.06 12.13
CA ILE A 100 3.07 24.79 11.10
C ILE A 100 3.60 26.10 10.53
N LYS A 101 4.93 26.31 10.58
CA LYS A 101 5.62 27.45 9.97
C LYS A 101 5.87 27.26 8.48
N ALA A 102 6.34 26.08 8.09
CA ALA A 102 6.63 25.76 6.71
C ALA A 102 6.27 24.31 6.42
N PHE A 103 5.83 24.06 5.20
CA PHE A 103 5.49 22.74 4.71
C PHE A 103 6.04 22.57 3.30
N LYS A 104 6.60 21.40 2.99
CA LYS A 104 7.10 21.09 1.65
C LYS A 104 7.05 19.60 1.37
N PHE A 105 6.30 19.18 0.36
CA PHE A 105 6.40 17.82 -0.17
C PHE A 105 7.75 17.58 -0.84
N PHE A 106 8.24 16.35 -0.75
CA PHE A 106 9.43 15.96 -1.53
C PHE A 106 9.04 15.89 -3.01
N PRO A 107 9.74 16.60 -3.91
CA PRO A 107 9.36 16.67 -5.33
C PRO A 107 9.51 15.33 -6.05
N LYS A 108 10.39 14.45 -5.56
CA LYS A 108 10.58 13.08 -6.08
C LYS A 108 9.63 12.05 -5.44
N ASP A 109 9.11 12.32 -4.25
CA ASP A 109 8.26 11.38 -3.51
C ASP A 109 7.21 12.12 -2.67
N ARG A 110 6.00 12.27 -3.20
CA ARG A 110 4.91 12.97 -2.52
C ARG A 110 4.33 12.20 -1.32
N LYS A 111 4.88 11.03 -0.97
CA LYS A 111 4.58 10.34 0.30
C LYS A 111 5.34 10.92 1.48
N MET A 112 6.40 11.68 1.23
CA MET A 112 7.20 12.34 2.27
C MET A 112 7.02 13.86 2.20
N ALA A 113 6.98 14.49 3.36
CA ALA A 113 6.92 15.94 3.51
C ALA A 113 7.86 16.41 4.62
N LEU A 114 8.39 17.62 4.46
CA LEU A 114 9.05 18.38 5.52
C LEU A 114 8.04 19.32 6.15
N VAL A 115 7.98 19.29 7.47
CA VAL A 115 7.12 20.15 8.30
C VAL A 115 8.01 20.88 9.29
N GLN A 116 7.97 22.21 9.26
CA GLN A 116 8.69 23.05 10.22
C GLN A 116 7.72 23.58 11.27
N LEU A 117 8.09 23.40 12.53
CA LEU A 117 7.37 23.89 13.69
C LEU A 117 8.10 25.09 14.30
N PRO A 118 7.41 25.94 15.09
CA PRO A 118 7.98 27.19 15.58
C PRO A 118 9.08 26.99 16.62
N SER A 119 9.08 25.88 17.35
CA SER A 119 10.05 25.55 18.39
C SER A 119 10.47 24.08 18.36
N ILE A 120 11.60 23.76 19.02
CA ILE A 120 12.06 22.38 19.18
C ILE A 120 11.10 21.59 20.08
N ASP A 121 10.56 22.22 21.13
CA ASP A 121 9.61 21.59 22.05
C ASP A 121 8.34 21.16 21.32
N ASP A 122 7.82 22.01 20.44
CA ASP A 122 6.68 21.65 19.57
C ASP A 122 7.04 20.51 18.62
N ALA A 123 8.28 20.46 18.11
CA ALA A 123 8.72 19.38 17.24
C ALA A 123 8.82 18.03 17.97
N VAL A 124 9.30 18.02 19.22
CA VAL A 124 9.33 16.83 20.06
C VAL A 124 7.91 16.39 20.41
N ALA A 125 7.06 17.32 20.85
CA ALA A 125 5.66 17.03 21.18
C ALA A 125 4.88 16.52 19.96
N ALA A 126 5.09 17.11 18.78
CA ALA A 126 4.49 16.67 17.53
C ALA A 126 4.97 15.28 17.13
N LEU A 127 6.26 14.96 17.30
CA LEU A 127 6.76 13.61 17.05
C LEU A 127 6.03 12.59 17.91
N ILE A 128 5.91 12.82 19.22
CA ILE A 128 5.25 11.87 20.13
C ILE A 128 3.76 11.71 19.79
N LYS A 129 3.07 12.81 19.49
CA LYS A 129 1.61 12.84 19.33
C LYS A 129 1.15 12.44 17.93
N MET A 130 1.97 12.67 16.91
CA MET A 130 1.63 12.42 15.50
C MET A 130 2.28 11.15 14.94
N HIS A 131 3.25 10.54 15.63
CA HIS A 131 3.80 9.27 15.21
C HIS A 131 2.73 8.16 15.26
N ASN A 132 2.64 7.38 14.19
CA ASN A 132 1.59 6.38 13.94
C ASN A 132 0.17 6.96 13.89
N TYR A 133 0.00 8.26 13.67
CA TYR A 133 -1.32 8.86 13.53
C TYR A 133 -2.00 8.38 12.26
N GLN A 134 -3.20 7.82 12.38
CA GLN A 134 -3.96 7.33 11.25
C GLN A 134 -4.57 8.49 10.47
N LEU A 135 -4.06 8.73 9.26
CA LEU A 135 -4.50 9.82 8.38
C LEU A 135 -5.64 9.37 7.45
N SER A 136 -5.72 8.07 7.17
CA SER A 136 -6.84 7.41 6.47
C SER A 136 -6.85 5.92 6.83
N GLU A 137 -7.89 5.18 6.44
CA GLU A 137 -8.10 3.77 6.82
C GLU A 137 -6.87 2.88 6.63
N SER A 138 -6.04 3.15 5.61
CA SER A 138 -4.84 2.37 5.31
C SER A 138 -3.51 3.10 5.54
N ASN A 139 -3.51 4.39 5.93
CA ASN A 139 -2.27 5.19 5.99
C ASN A 139 -2.03 5.76 7.39
N HIS A 140 -0.83 5.49 7.91
CA HIS A 140 -0.36 6.00 9.20
C HIS A 140 0.83 6.95 8.96
N LEU A 141 0.86 8.06 9.69
CA LEU A 141 1.98 8.99 9.68
C LEU A 141 3.19 8.39 10.37
N ARG A 142 4.35 8.48 9.71
CA ARG A 142 5.65 8.23 10.32
C ARG A 142 6.37 9.55 10.47
N VAL A 143 6.51 10.00 11.72
CA VAL A 143 7.15 11.29 12.03
C VAL A 143 8.56 11.04 12.56
N SER A 144 9.54 11.80 12.07
CA SER A 144 10.95 11.76 12.46
C SER A 144 11.59 13.15 12.28
N PHE A 145 12.65 13.44 13.03
CA PHE A 145 13.42 14.66 12.83
C PHE A 145 14.16 14.66 11.49
N SER A 146 14.12 15.80 10.80
CA SER A 146 14.84 16.00 9.53
C SER A 146 16.22 16.59 9.80
N LYS A 147 17.22 16.15 9.01
CA LYS A 147 18.54 16.79 8.95
C LYS A 147 18.57 18.04 8.06
N SER A 148 17.51 18.24 7.27
CA SER A 148 17.37 19.33 6.31
C SER A 148 16.31 20.32 6.80
N SER A 149 16.60 21.62 6.65
CA SER A 149 15.65 22.72 6.86
C SER A 149 14.93 23.08 5.56
N ILE A 150 13.76 23.70 5.69
CA ILE A 150 12.97 24.27 4.60
C ILE A 150 12.67 25.73 4.89
#